data_AF-A0A849QXU8-F1
#
_entry.id   AF-A0A849QXU8-F1
#
_cell.length_a   1.000
_cell.length_b   1.000
_cell.length_c   1.000
_cell.angle_alpha   90.00
_cell.angle_beta   90.00
_cell.angle_gamma   90.00
#
_symmetry.space_group_name_H-M   'P 1'
#
loop_
_entity.id
_entity.type
_entity.pdbx_description
1 polymer ?
#
loop_
_entity_poly.entity_id
_entity_poly.type
_entity_poly.pdbx_seq_one_letter_code
_entity_poly.pdbx_strand_id
1 'polypeptide(L)' 'MHVHQVIPLSEIKEEYEIDPINDLKPLCANCHAMIHRFSTPPTIDELRRTLQGDDDF' A
#
# COMPACT_ATOMS: atom_id res chain seq x y z
N MET A 1 -9.80 7.54 -8.02
CA MET A 1 -8.86 6.41 -7.99
C MET A 1 -7.49 6.99 -7.71
N HIS A 2 -6.70 6.39 -6.82
CA HIS A 2 -5.37 6.87 -6.44
C HIS A 2 -4.34 5.75 -6.61
N VAL A 3 -3.11 6.10 -6.95
CA VAL A 3 -2.03 5.14 -7.14
C VAL A 3 -1.21 5.05 -5.85
N HIS A 4 -1.12 3.85 -5.29
CA HIS A 4 -0.30 3.54 -4.13
C HIS A 4 1.03 2.94 -4.59
N GLN A 5 2.14 3.41 -4.03
CA GLN A 5 3.46 2.82 -4.20
C GLN A 5 3.68 1.79 -3.09
N VAL A 6 3.94 0.55 -3.48
CA VAL A 6 4.17 -0.57 -2.56
C VAL A 6 5.48 -0.37 -1.79
N ILE A 7 6.49 0.19 -2.46
CA ILE A 7 7.78 0.56 -1.86
C ILE A 7 7.74 2.05 -1.52
N PRO A 8 7.89 2.47 -0.26
CA PRO A 8 7.93 3.87 0.10
C PRO A 8 9.11 4.59 -0.55
N LEU A 9 8.87 5.70 -1.25
CA LEU A 9 9.95 6.48 -1.88
C LEU A 9 11.05 6.91 -0.91
N SER A 10 10.71 7.11 0.37
CA SER A 10 11.68 7.43 1.42
C SER A 10 12.73 6.34 1.64
N GLU A 11 12.43 5.09 1.29
CA GLU A 11 13.36 3.96 1.38
C GLU A 11 14.27 3.89 0.16
N ILE A 12 13.89 4.53 -0.94
CA ILE A 12 14.62 4.50 -2.21
C ILE A 12 15.65 5.63 -2.19
N LYS A 13 16.91 5.25 -1.93
CA LYS A 13 18.05 6.19 -1.74
C LYS A 13 18.80 6.50 -3.03
N GLU A 14 18.24 6.09 -4.16
CA GLU A 14 18.85 6.18 -5.48
C GLU A 14 17.78 6.43 -6.55
N GLU A 15 18.20 6.86 -7.73
CA GLU A 15 17.31 6.89 -8.90
C GLU A 15 16.99 5.45 -9.30
N TYR A 16 15.71 5.13 -9.48
CA TYR A 16 15.27 3.83 -9.95
C TYR A 16 14.18 4.00 -11.01
N GLU A 17 14.12 3.05 -11.94
CA GLU A 17 13.05 2.97 -12.92
C GLU A 17 11.84 2.27 -12.29
N ILE A 18 10.69 2.94 -12.31
CA ILE A 18 9.44 2.41 -11.77
C ILE A 18 8.92 1.29 -12.67
N ASP A 19 8.63 0.13 -12.09
CA ASP A 19 7.82 -0.92 -12.71
C ASP A 19 6.34 -0.72 -12.35
N PRO A 20 5.48 -0.23 -13.26
CA PRO A 20 4.09 0.08 -12.94
C PRO A 20 3.25 -1.15 -12.55
N ILE A 21 3.69 -2.37 -12.88
CA ILE A 21 2.98 -3.61 -12.56
C ILE A 21 3.32 -4.04 -11.13
N ASN A 22 4.61 -3.97 -10.78
CA ASN A 22 5.13 -4.49 -9.52
C ASN A 22 5.11 -3.44 -8.40
N ASP A 23 5.44 -2.18 -8.70
CA ASP A 23 5.63 -1.14 -7.69
C ASP A 23 4.37 -0.34 -7.38
N LEU A 24 3.39 -0.36 -8.29
CA LEU A 24 2.19 0.46 -8.19
C LEU A 24 0.93 -0.39 -8.05
N LYS A 25 0.02 0.03 -7.16
CA LYS A 25 -1.31 -0.58 -7.00
C LYS A 25 -2.39 0.50 -7.04
N PRO A 26 -3.39 0.40 -7.94
CA PRO A 26 -4.52 1.31 -7.92
C PRO A 26 -5.43 1.00 -6.73
N LEU A 27 -5.70 2.00 -5.90
CA LEU A 27 -6.63 1.92 -4.78
C LEU A 27 -7.73 2.98 -4.91
N CYS A 28 -8.88 2.75 -4.26
CA CYS A 28 -9.89 3.80 -4.11
C CYS A 28 -9.43 4.84 -3.07
N ALA A 29 -10.12 5.98 -3.00
CA ALA A 29 -9.79 7.05 -2.05
C ALA A 29 -9.77 6.58 -0.59
N ASN A 30 -10.75 5.76 -0.19
CA ASN A 30 -10.87 5.32 1.19
C ASN A 30 -9.83 4.26 1.55
N CYS A 31 -9.55 3.30 0.66
CA CYS A 31 -8.51 2.29 0.88
C CYS A 31 -7.12 2.94 0.93
N HIS A 32 -6.86 3.94 0.07
CA HIS A 32 -5.62 4.69 0.10
C HIS A 32 -5.48 5.50 1.39
N ALA A 33 -6.54 6.14 1.87
CA ALA A 33 -6.51 6.80 3.16
C ALA A 33 -6.25 5.79 4.30
N MET A 34 -6.90 4.62 4.27
CA MET A 34 -6.79 3.59 5.29
C MET A 34 -5.37 3.01 5.40
N ILE A 35 -4.74 2.64 4.28
CA ILE A 35 -3.40 2.04 4.30
C ILE A 35 -2.33 2.96 4.91
N HIS A 36 -2.52 4.28 4.78
CA HIS A 36 -1.63 5.30 5.37
C HIS A 36 -2.00 5.69 6.80
N ARG A 37 -3.02 5.09 7.42
CA ARG A 37 -3.29 5.27 8.87
C ARG A 37 -2.35 4.44 9.74
N PHE A 38 -1.70 3.44 9.17
CA PHE A 38 -0.72 2.62 9.86
C PHE A 38 0.65 3.30 9.79
N SER A 39 1.40 3.27 10.89
CA SER A 39 2.78 3.80 10.92
C SER A 39 3.71 3.00 10.00
N THR A 40 3.47 1.70 9.88
CA THR A 40 4.02 0.81 8.85
C THR A 40 2.86 0.37 7.97
N PRO A 41 2.78 0.82 6.70
CA PRO A 41 1.72 0.41 5.80
C PRO A 41 1.66 -1.13 5.68
N PRO A 42 0.51 -1.77 5.90
CA PRO A 42 0.37 -3.20 5.67
C PRO A 42 0.46 -3.49 4.17
N THR A 43 0.77 -4.73 3.82
CA THR A 43 0.60 -5.22 2.45
C THR A 43 -0.87 -5.14 2.02
N ILE A 44 -1.13 -5.19 0.72
CA ILE A 44 -2.50 -5.15 0.19
C ILE A 44 -3.33 -6.34 0.68
N ASP A 45 -2.71 -7.51 0.86
CA ASP A 45 -3.38 -8.71 1.36
C ASP A 45 -3.72 -8.60 2.84
N GLU A 46 -2.81 -8.06 3.66
CA GLU A 46 -3.09 -7.76 5.07
C GLU A 46 -4.20 -6.71 5.21
N LEU A 47 -4.14 -5.63 4.43
CA LEU A 47 -5.21 -4.62 4.40
C LEU A 47 -6.55 -5.28 4.04
N ARG A 48 -6.55 -6.21 3.08
CA ARG A 48 -7.77 -6.92 2.68
C ARG A 48 -8.35 -7.75 3.82
N ARG A 49 -7.52 -8.50 4.56
CA ARG A 49 -7.97 -9.31 5.71
C ARG A 49 -8.58 -8.43 6.81
N THR A 50 -7.93 -7.32 7.15
CA THR A 50 -8.46 -6.36 8.13
C THR A 50 -9.79 -5.75 7.68
N LEU A 51 -9.95 -5.45 6.38
CA LEU A 51 -11.23 -4.96 5.86
C LEU A 51 -12.33 -6.03 5.81
N GLN A 52 -11.95 -7.31 5.79
CA GLN A 52 -12.87 -8.45 5.82
C GLN A 52 -13.22 -8.89 7.24
N GLY A 53 -12.50 -8.39 8.25
CA GLY A 53 -12.71 -8.72 9.66
C GLY A 53 -12.07 -10.05 10.10
N ASP A 54 -11.11 -10.56 9.32
CA ASP A 54 -10.40 -11.83 9.56
C ASP A 54 -9.17 -11.63 10.47
N ASP A 55 -9.25 -10.74 11.47
CA ASP A 55 -8.14 -10.43 12.36
C ASP A 55 -8.04 -11.49 13.48
N ASP A 56 -7.09 -12.43 13.35
CA ASP A 56 -6.62 -13.27 14.47
C ASP A 56 -5.85 -12.39 15.47
N PHE A 57 -6.44 -12.15 16.63
CA PHE A 57 -5.84 -11.39 17.75
C PHE A 57 -4.84 -12.23 18.56
#